data_AF-A0A9E2YII2-F1
#
_entry.id   AF-A0A9E2YII2-F1
#
_cell.length_a   1.000
_cell.length_b   1.000
_cell.length_c   1.000
_cell.angle_alpha   90.00
_cell.angle_beta   90.00
_cell.angle_gamma   90.00
#
_symmetry.space_group_name_H-M   'P 1'
#
loop_
_entity.id
_entity.type
_entity.pdbx_description
1 polymer ?
#
loop_
_entity_poly.entity_id
_entity_poly.type
_entity_poly.pdbx_seq_one_letter_code
_entity_poly.pdbx_strand_id
1 'polypeptide(L)' 'NVLMSTADANIGSIMGIGFPPYTGGSAQFIVGYSGAGGIGKEAFVARARELAAKYGDRFLPPDSLT' A
#
# COMPACT_ATOMS: atom_id res chain seq x y z
N ASN A 1 -9.89 1.89 -17.03
CA ASN A 1 -10.10 1.66 -15.58
C ASN A 1 -10.16 0.17 -15.30
N VAL A 2 -9.30 -0.33 -14.42
CA VAL A 2 -9.23 -1.76 -14.06
C VAL A 2 -10.08 -2.04 -12.81
N LEU A 3 -9.93 -1.22 -11.77
CA LEU A 3 -10.77 -1.23 -10.57
C LEU A 3 -11.52 0.10 -10.46
N MET A 4 -12.73 0.06 -9.90
CA MET A 4 -13.61 1.22 -9.79
C MET A 4 -13.79 1.69 -8.33
N SER A 5 -13.43 0.86 -7.36
CA SER A 5 -13.53 1.18 -5.93
C SER A 5 -12.38 0.58 -5.13
N THR A 6 -12.07 1.19 -3.99
CA THR A 6 -11.12 0.63 -3.01
C THR A 6 -11.68 -0.62 -2.32
N ALA A 7 -13.01 -0.73 -2.20
CA ALA A 7 -13.66 -1.91 -1.67
C ALA A 7 -13.37 -3.15 -2.54
N ASP A 8 -13.48 -3.03 -3.86
CA ASP A 8 -13.16 -4.11 -4.81
C ASP A 8 -11.68 -4.50 -4.74
N ALA A 9 -10.79 -3.50 -4.65
CA ALA A 9 -9.36 -3.73 -4.49
C ALA A 9 -9.06 -4.53 -3.21
N ASN A 10 -9.68 -4.13 -2.09
CA ASN A 10 -9.45 -4.75 -0.79
C ASN A 10 -9.98 -6.17 -0.72
N ILE A 11 -11.26 -6.38 -1.01
CA ILE A 11 -11.88 -7.71 -0.98
C ILE A 11 -11.25 -8.63 -2.02
N GLY A 12 -11.01 -8.12 -3.24
CA GLY A 12 -10.34 -8.88 -4.31
C GLY A 12 -8.93 -9.30 -3.92
N SER A 13 -8.15 -8.43 -3.27
CA SER A 13 -6.80 -8.79 -2.82
C SER A 13 -6.81 -9.87 -1.72
N ILE A 14 -7.69 -9.76 -0.74
CA ILE A 14 -7.78 -10.72 0.37
C ILE A 14 -8.26 -12.09 -0.14
N MET A 15 -9.37 -12.11 -0.87
CA MET A 15 -10.04 -13.36 -1.24
C MET A 15 -9.49 -13.98 -2.52
N GLY A 16 -8.99 -13.16 -3.45
CA GLY A 16 -8.52 -13.62 -4.75
C GLY A 16 -7.06 -14.09 -4.76
N ILE A 17 -6.17 -13.38 -4.03
CA ILE A 17 -4.74 -13.67 -4.02
C ILE A 17 -4.16 -13.91 -2.62
N GLY A 18 -5.00 -13.98 -1.58
CA GLY A 18 -4.56 -14.28 -0.22
C GLY A 18 -3.77 -13.16 0.45
N PHE A 19 -4.03 -11.89 0.10
CA PHE A 19 -3.38 -10.77 0.76
C PHE A 19 -3.71 -10.78 2.27
N PRO A 20 -2.73 -10.52 3.17
CA PRO A 20 -2.91 -10.75 4.61
C PRO A 20 -4.15 -10.04 5.19
N PRO A 21 -5.14 -10.76 5.75
CA PRO A 21 -6.42 -10.17 6.14
C PRO A 21 -6.32 -9.03 7.17
N TYR A 22 -5.33 -9.07 8.06
CA TYR A 22 -5.16 -8.04 9.10
C TYR A 22 -4.87 -6.64 8.53
N THR A 23 -4.43 -6.55 7.28
CA THR A 23 -4.16 -5.28 6.59
C THR A 23 -5.45 -4.59 6.12
N GLY A 24 -6.57 -5.31 6.07
CA GLY A 24 -7.82 -4.86 5.44
C GLY A 24 -7.77 -4.81 3.91
N GLY A 25 -6.72 -5.35 3.28
CA GLY A 25 -6.54 -5.43 1.83
C GLY A 25 -5.46 -4.50 1.29
N SER A 26 -5.10 -4.65 0.03
CA SER A 26 -3.93 -3.98 -0.55
C SER A 26 -4.07 -2.45 -0.65
N ALA A 27 -5.28 -1.92 -0.84
CA ALA A 27 -5.50 -0.47 -0.84
C ALA A 27 -5.56 0.07 0.59
N GLN A 28 -6.20 -0.65 1.52
CA GLN A 28 -6.23 -0.30 2.94
C GLN A 28 -4.83 -0.30 3.56
N PHE A 29 -3.94 -1.18 3.11
CA PHE A 29 -2.56 -1.26 3.60
C PHE A 29 -1.79 0.07 3.45
N ILE A 30 -2.13 0.89 2.45
CA ILE A 30 -1.49 2.21 2.24
C ILE A 30 -1.91 3.18 3.35
N VAL A 31 -3.21 3.35 3.57
CA VAL A 31 -3.75 4.33 4.53
C VAL A 31 -3.70 3.84 5.98
N GLY A 32 -3.66 2.52 6.18
CA GLY A 32 -3.54 1.86 7.48
C GLY A 32 -2.13 1.35 7.80
N TYR A 33 -1.12 1.74 7.00
CA TYR A 33 0.25 1.34 7.24
C TYR A 33 0.69 1.68 8.66
N SER A 34 1.44 0.78 9.29
CA SER A 34 2.03 0.98 10.61
C SER A 34 3.43 0.38 10.61
N GLY A 35 4.41 1.17 11.03
CA GLY A 35 5.81 0.76 11.07
C GLY A 35 6.68 1.71 11.90
N ALA A 36 7.99 1.49 11.86
CA ALA A 36 8.96 2.25 12.65
C ALA A 36 8.92 3.77 12.39
N GLY A 37 8.53 4.18 11.18
CA GLY A 37 8.41 5.59 10.76
C GLY A 37 7.05 6.24 11.05
N GLY A 38 6.11 5.55 11.71
CA GLY A 38 4.79 6.06 12.05
C GLY A 38 3.63 5.24 11.47
N ILE A 39 2.45 5.87 11.48
CA ILE A 39 1.19 5.28 11.01
C ILE A 39 0.62 6.15 9.89
N GLY A 40 -0.04 5.53 8.91
CA GLY A 40 -0.78 6.21 7.86
C GLY A 40 -0.05 6.30 6.51
N LYS A 41 -0.69 7.01 5.58
CA LYS A 41 -0.24 7.15 4.20
C LYS A 41 1.17 7.78 4.12
N GLU A 42 1.44 8.79 4.93
CA GLU A 42 2.73 9.49 4.95
C GLU A 42 3.87 8.55 5.38
N ALA A 43 3.62 7.73 6.41
CA ALA A 43 4.57 6.72 6.86
C ALA A 43 4.78 5.62 5.80
N PHE A 44 3.73 5.23 5.06
CA PHE A 44 3.85 4.32 3.92
C PHE A 44 4.74 4.91 2.82
N VAL A 45 4.50 6.17 2.43
CA VAL A 45 5.27 6.88 1.41
C VAL A 45 6.74 7.02 1.80
N ALA A 46 7.02 7.35 3.06
CA ALA A 46 8.37 7.40 3.58
C ALA A 46 9.05 6.02 3.47
N ARG A 47 8.37 4.96 3.91
CA ARG A 47 8.90 3.61 3.82
C ARG A 47 9.12 3.15 2.37
N ALA A 48 8.22 3.51 1.45
CA ALA A 48 8.35 3.19 0.04
C ALA A 48 9.61 3.83 -0.57
N ARG A 49 9.89 5.10 -0.23
CA ARG A 49 11.12 5.80 -0.64
C ARG A 49 12.38 5.18 -0.04
N GLU A 50 12.35 4.75 1.22
CA GLU A 50 13.47 3.99 1.83
C GLU A 50 13.74 2.69 1.07
N LEU A 51 12.69 1.95 0.69
CA LEU A 51 12.81 0.73 -0.10
C LEU A 51 13.33 1.03 -1.51
N ALA A 52 12.90 2.14 -2.11
CA ALA A 52 13.39 2.57 -3.42
C ALA A 52 14.89 2.86 -3.39
N ALA A 53 15.36 3.61 -2.38
CA ALA A 53 16.78 3.91 -2.21
C ALA A 53 17.64 2.63 -2.05
N LYS A 54 17.10 1.59 -1.40
CA LYS A 54 17.84 0.35 -1.12
C LYS A 54 17.73 -0.70 -2.22
N TYR A 55 16.60 -0.76 -2.92
CA TYR A 55 16.26 -1.88 -3.80
C TYR A 55 15.87 -1.46 -5.21
N GLY A 56 15.83 -0.16 -5.51
CA GLY A 56 15.58 0.41 -6.83
C GLY A 56 14.18 1.00 -7.02
N ASP A 57 14.04 1.74 -8.13
CA ASP A 57 12.95 2.69 -8.39
C ASP A 57 11.54 2.09 -8.44
N ARG A 58 11.39 0.76 -8.55
CA ARG A 58 10.08 0.08 -8.55
C ARG A 58 9.26 0.34 -7.27
N PHE A 59 9.89 0.81 -6.20
CA PHE A 59 9.22 1.16 -4.94
C PHE A 59 8.90 2.65 -4.82
N LEU A 60 9.23 3.47 -5.81
CA LEU A 60 8.83 4.88 -5.78
C LEU A 60 7.30 4.98 -5.76
N PRO A 61 6.73 5.75 -4.83
CA PRO A 61 5.28 5.92 -4.75
C PRO A 61 4.79 6.66 -6.00
N PRO A 62 3.64 6.27 -6.58
CA PRO A 62 3.04 7.00 -7.69
C PRO A 62 2.54 8.37 -7.23
N ASP A 63 2.40 9.31 -8.18
CA ASP A 63 2.02 10.71 -7.91
C ASP A 63 0.67 10.84 -7.17
N SER A 64 -0.27 9.91 -7.36
CA SER A 64 -1.54 9.90 -6.63
C SER A 64 -1.39 9.70 -5.12
N LEU A 65 -0.22 9.25 -4.65
CA LEU A 65 0.11 9.07 -3.25
C LEU A 65 0.97 10.19 -2.67
N THR A 66 1.42 11.15 -3.47
CA THR A 66 2.35 12.21 -3.05
C THR A 66 1.78 13.60 -3.17
#